data_AF-A0AAD4UQU5-F1
#
_entry.id   AF-A0AAD4UQU5-F1
#
_cell.length_a   1.000
_cell.length_b   1.000
_cell.length_c   1.000
_cell.angle_alpha   90.00
_cell.angle_beta   90.00
_cell.angle_gamma   90.00
#
_symmetry.space_group_name_H-M   'P 1'
#
loop_
_entity.id
_entity.type
_entity.pdbx_description
1 polymer ?
#
loop_
_entity_poly.entity_id
_entity_poly.type
_entity_poly.pdbx_seq_one_letter_code
_entity_poly.pdbx_strand_id
1 'polypeptide(L)'
;MSIPEDEDEINQIICVIARLIELCYVKYIHKTPCMNDHHTGNIWLMGMLQGNESRCHNMFRMDKDVFIRLFDELQKNYGLKGSRRMSAAEMLGMFLNILGHGSANRQAHDCFQHSGETMSRYFSILLDVVCRLAVDVIKPLENAFNNTPKEILPDSRYMPHDCIGAIDGIHVQAIVSPSNQIPFIGRKGIPTQNVMAASNFDMQFIFACAGWEGDP
;
A
#
# COMPACT_ATOMS: atom_id res chain seq x y z
N MET A 1 47.80 17.99 53.47
CA MET A 1 46.84 16.87 53.52
C MET A 1 45.89 17.09 52.35
N SER A 2 46.13 16.33 51.30
CA SER A 2 45.64 16.58 49.93
C SER A 2 44.31 15.87 49.75
N ILE A 3 43.23 16.63 49.57
CA ILE A 3 41.98 16.14 48.98
C ILE A 3 41.46 17.28 48.09
N PRO A 4 41.80 17.29 46.79
CA PRO A 4 40.89 17.93 45.83
C PRO A 4 40.71 17.16 44.51
N GLU A 5 41.33 15.99 44.32
CA GLU A 5 41.27 15.28 43.03
C GLU A 5 39.98 14.44 42.86
N ASP A 6 39.50 13.79 43.92
CA ASP A 6 38.30 12.94 43.86
C ASP A 6 36.99 13.71 43.66
N GLU A 7 36.88 14.93 44.21
CA GLU A 7 35.64 15.72 44.14
C GLU A 7 35.44 16.34 42.75
N ASP A 8 36.53 16.79 42.12
CA ASP A 8 36.52 17.26 40.73
C ASP A 8 36.23 16.12 39.75
N GLU A 9 36.77 14.92 40.00
CA GLU A 9 36.47 13.73 39.19
C GLU A 9 35.00 13.29 39.32
N ILE A 10 34.44 13.33 40.54
CA ILE A 10 33.01 13.07 40.77
C ILE A 10 32.14 14.12 40.06
N ASN A 11 32.49 15.41 40.16
CA ASN A 11 31.76 16.48 39.48
C ASN A 11 31.81 16.32 37.95
N GLN A 12 32.95 15.91 37.41
CA GLN A 12 33.12 15.64 35.99
C GLN A 12 32.26 14.46 35.52
N ILE A 13 32.21 13.37 36.30
CA ILE A 13 31.34 12.22 36.03
C ILE A 13 29.86 12.63 36.04
N ILE A 14 29.43 13.43 37.03
CA ILE A 14 28.06 13.94 37.12
C ILE A 14 27.71 14.78 35.89
N CYS A 15 28.61 15.67 35.44
CA CYS A 15 28.40 16.47 34.24
C CYS A 15 28.27 15.61 32.97
N VAL A 16 29.09 14.56 32.83
CA VAL A 16 29.02 13.64 31.68
C VAL A 16 27.70 12.87 31.69
N ILE A 17 27.28 12.34 32.85
CA ILE A 17 26.00 11.63 32.99
C ILE A 17 24.83 12.57 32.69
N ALA A 18 24.84 13.79 33.22
CA ALA A 18 23.79 14.78 32.95
C ALA A 18 23.68 15.10 31.45
N ARG A 19 24.82 15.29 30.76
CA ARG A 19 24.82 15.48 29.30
C ARG A 19 24.36 14.25 28.53
N LEU A 20 24.72 13.04 28.96
CA LEU A 20 24.23 11.82 28.33
C LEU A 20 22.72 11.67 28.51
N ILE A 21 22.19 12.00 29.70
CA ILE A 21 20.75 12.02 29.97
C ILE A 21 20.06 13.08 29.10
N GLU A 22 20.60 14.29 29.00
CA GLU A 22 20.07 15.36 28.14
C GLU A 22 20.08 14.95 26.67
N LEU A 23 21.17 14.37 26.17
CA LEU A 23 21.27 13.88 24.80
C LEU A 23 20.27 12.74 24.54
N CYS A 24 20.13 11.81 25.47
CA CYS A 24 19.14 10.75 25.40
C CYS A 24 17.71 11.32 25.42
N TYR A 25 17.45 12.32 26.26
CA TYR A 25 16.16 12.98 26.36
C TYR A 25 15.83 13.71 25.06
N VAL A 26 16.72 14.57 24.56
CA VAL A 26 16.51 15.32 23.32
C VAL A 26 16.34 14.40 22.11
N LYS A 27 17.13 13.31 22.03
CA LYS A 27 17.13 12.42 20.87
C LYS A 27 15.97 11.44 20.86
N TYR A 28 15.54 10.92 22.01
CA TYR A 28 14.59 9.81 22.07
C TYR A 28 13.25 10.16 22.75
N ILE A 29 13.26 11.12 23.68
CA ILE A 29 12.09 11.44 24.52
C ILE A 29 11.40 12.72 24.04
N HIS A 30 12.15 13.80 23.81
CA HIS A 30 11.64 15.08 23.34
C HIS A 30 11.37 15.04 21.83
N LYS A 31 10.20 14.50 21.47
CA LYS A 31 9.74 14.47 20.08
C LYS A 31 9.03 15.77 19.75
N THR A 32 9.63 16.56 18.86
CA THR A 32 8.94 17.72 18.27
C THR A 32 7.77 17.21 17.43
N PRO A 33 6.54 17.73 17.61
CA PRO A 33 5.40 17.33 16.79
C PRO A 33 5.68 17.64 15.32
N CYS A 34 5.69 16.60 14.48
CA CYS A 34 5.90 16.73 13.03
C CYS A 34 4.58 16.93 12.26
N MET A 35 3.45 16.60 12.90
CA MET A 35 2.12 16.50 12.29
C MET A 35 1.20 17.55 12.90
N ASN A 36 1.47 18.80 12.57
CA ASN A 36 0.82 19.97 13.17
C ASN A 36 0.02 20.79 12.15
N ASP A 37 -0.13 20.30 10.92
CA ASP A 37 -0.99 20.96 9.94
C ASP A 37 -2.46 20.88 10.39
N HIS A 38 -3.18 21.99 10.23
CA HIS A 38 -4.62 22.04 10.46
C HIS A 38 -5.40 21.22 9.41
N HIS A 39 -4.80 20.98 8.25
CA HIS A 39 -5.37 20.12 7.21
C HIS A 39 -5.19 18.65 7.58
N THR A 40 -6.16 18.11 8.32
CA THR A 40 -6.24 16.67 8.56
C THR A 40 -6.34 15.89 7.24
N GLY A 41 -5.91 14.62 7.23
CA GLY A 41 -6.00 13.78 6.03
C GLY A 41 -7.41 13.68 5.44
N ASN A 42 -8.45 13.75 6.26
CA ASN A 42 -9.84 13.82 5.80
C ASN A 42 -10.16 15.13 5.06
N ILE A 43 -9.70 16.28 5.56
CA ILE A 43 -9.87 17.57 4.88
C ILE A 43 -9.17 17.54 3.51
N TRP A 44 -7.95 17.00 3.48
CA TRP A 44 -7.20 16.82 2.22
C TRP A 44 -7.96 15.92 1.24
N LEU A 45 -8.46 14.76 1.69
CA LEU A 45 -9.25 13.84 0.88
C LEU A 45 -10.50 14.52 0.30
N MET A 46 -11.25 15.24 1.13
CA MET A 46 -12.43 15.96 0.69
C MET A 46 -12.08 17.02 -0.35
N GLY A 47 -10.94 17.70 -0.21
CA GLY A 47 -10.42 18.61 -1.23
C GLY A 47 -10.11 17.93 -2.57
N MET A 48 -9.65 16.67 -2.55
CA MET A 48 -9.43 15.90 -3.79
C MET A 48 -10.75 15.44 -4.43
N LEU A 49 -11.72 15.02 -3.61
CA LEU A 49 -13.01 14.53 -4.08
C LEU A 49 -13.97 15.65 -4.51
N GLN A 50 -13.87 16.84 -3.92
CA GLN A 50 -14.74 17.99 -4.24
C GLN A 50 -14.11 18.95 -5.25
N GLY A 51 -12.81 18.82 -5.49
CA GLY A 51 -12.09 19.62 -6.47
C GLY A 51 -12.35 19.19 -7.92
N ASN A 52 -11.45 19.59 -8.82
CA ASN A 52 -11.47 19.18 -10.22
C ASN A 52 -11.37 17.64 -10.34
N GLU A 53 -12.21 17.04 -11.19
CA GLU A 53 -12.30 15.59 -11.40
C GLU A 53 -10.95 14.93 -11.71
N SER A 54 -10.09 15.61 -12.47
CA SER A 54 -8.74 15.13 -12.78
C SER A 54 -7.88 14.92 -11.53
N ARG A 55 -8.12 15.65 -10.43
CA ARG A 55 -7.36 15.48 -9.18
C ARG A 55 -7.66 14.16 -8.52
N CYS A 56 -8.93 13.74 -8.49
CA CYS A 56 -9.31 12.45 -7.95
C CYS A 56 -8.64 11.32 -8.73
N HIS A 57 -8.73 11.38 -10.07
CA HIS A 57 -8.09 10.40 -10.94
C HIS A 57 -6.57 10.38 -10.76
N ASN A 58 -5.93 11.55 -10.70
CA ASN A 58 -4.49 11.65 -10.54
C ASN A 58 -4.01 11.08 -9.20
N MET A 59 -4.76 11.28 -8.11
CA MET A 59 -4.36 10.89 -6.75
C MET A 59 -4.78 9.47 -6.36
N PHE A 60 -5.86 8.94 -6.94
CA PHE A 60 -6.44 7.64 -6.54
C PHE A 60 -6.58 6.65 -7.70
N ARG A 61 -6.18 7.03 -8.92
CA ARG A 61 -6.26 6.23 -10.15
C ARG A 61 -7.68 5.79 -10.53
N MET A 62 -8.67 6.55 -10.06
CA MET A 62 -10.07 6.33 -10.39
C MET A 62 -10.85 7.63 -10.28
N ASP A 63 -11.97 7.66 -11.00
CA ASP A 63 -12.89 8.79 -10.98
C ASP A 63 -13.66 8.81 -9.65
N LYS A 64 -14.18 10.00 -9.31
CA LYS A 64 -14.83 10.24 -8.01
C LYS A 64 -16.03 9.34 -7.77
N ASP A 65 -16.85 9.14 -8.79
CA ASP A 65 -18.04 8.29 -8.72
C ASP A 65 -17.65 6.82 -8.49
N VAL A 66 -16.57 6.36 -9.14
CA VAL A 66 -16.00 5.02 -8.92
C VAL A 66 -15.49 4.88 -7.48
N PHE A 67 -14.79 5.90 -6.96
CA PHE A 67 -14.32 5.92 -5.58
C PHE A 67 -15.48 5.79 -4.59
N ILE A 68 -16.55 6.56 -4.78
CA ILE A 68 -17.73 6.52 -3.89
C ILE A 68 -18.40 5.15 -3.95
N ARG A 69 -18.59 4.58 -5.15
CA ARG A 69 -19.15 3.23 -5.28
C ARG A 69 -18.29 2.16 -4.60
N LEU A 70 -16.97 2.22 -4.77
CA LEU A 70 -16.04 1.31 -4.10
C LEU A 70 -16.12 1.46 -2.58
N PHE A 71 -16.16 2.71 -2.08
CA PHE A 71 -16.29 2.99 -0.66
C PHE A 71 -17.56 2.37 -0.07
N ASP A 72 -18.71 2.60 -0.71
CA ASP A 72 -20.00 2.07 -0.28
C ASP A 72 -20.02 0.54 -0.29
N GLU A 73 -19.46 -0.07 -1.34
CA GLU A 73 -19.36 -1.52 -1.49
C GLU A 73 -18.51 -2.15 -0.38
N LEU A 74 -17.32 -1.59 -0.12
CA LEU A 74 -16.42 -2.06 0.94
C LEU A 74 -17.05 -1.93 2.33
N GLN A 75 -17.80 -0.84 2.57
CA GLN A 75 -18.46 -0.61 3.85
C GLN A 75 -19.66 -1.54 4.06
N LYS A 76 -20.46 -1.78 3.01
CA LYS A 76 -21.69 -2.57 3.07
C LYS A 76 -21.42 -4.07 3.12
N ASN A 77 -20.51 -4.56 2.27
CA ASN A 77 -20.35 -5.99 2.02
C ASN A 77 -19.04 -6.57 2.55
N TYR A 78 -17.99 -5.76 2.72
CA TYR A 78 -16.65 -6.24 3.11
C TYR A 78 -16.20 -5.72 4.49
N GLY A 79 -17.07 -5.02 5.22
CA GLY A 79 -16.83 -4.66 6.62
C GLY A 79 -15.79 -3.56 6.84
N LEU A 80 -15.56 -2.70 5.84
CA LEU A 80 -14.77 -1.49 6.03
C LEU A 80 -15.41 -0.61 7.10
N LYS A 81 -14.68 -0.32 8.17
CA LYS A 81 -15.14 0.51 9.28
C LYS A 81 -14.09 1.54 9.68
N GLY A 82 -14.56 2.76 9.90
CA GLY A 82 -13.74 3.81 10.49
C GLY A 82 -13.47 3.51 11.97
N SER A 83 -12.51 4.24 12.51
CA SER A 83 -12.18 4.23 13.94
C SER A 83 -12.39 5.64 14.53
N ARG A 84 -12.21 5.78 15.85
CA ARG A 84 -12.27 7.09 16.51
C ARG A 84 -11.27 8.11 15.95
N ARG A 85 -10.16 7.65 15.37
CA ARG A 85 -9.03 8.50 14.93
C ARG A 85 -8.90 8.62 13.40
N MET A 86 -9.63 7.82 12.64
CA MET A 86 -9.48 7.70 11.18
C MET A 86 -10.81 7.32 10.57
N SER A 87 -11.32 8.13 9.65
CA SER A 87 -12.55 7.79 8.93
C SER A 87 -12.32 6.66 7.93
N ALA A 88 -13.36 5.89 7.62
CA ALA A 88 -13.26 4.83 6.61
C ALA A 88 -12.87 5.38 5.22
N ALA A 89 -13.39 6.55 4.86
CA ALA A 89 -13.09 7.20 3.58
C ALA A 89 -11.62 7.64 3.51
N GLU A 90 -11.11 8.24 4.58
CA GLU A 90 -9.69 8.61 4.69
C GLU A 90 -8.77 7.38 4.61
N MET A 91 -9.16 6.28 5.25
CA MET A 91 -8.44 5.01 5.16
C MET A 91 -8.34 4.50 3.72
N LEU A 92 -9.46 4.54 2.98
CA LEU A 92 -9.52 4.16 1.57
C LEU A 92 -8.70 5.09 0.68
N GLY A 93 -8.84 6.41 0.87
CA GLY A 93 -8.07 7.41 0.12
C GLY A 93 -6.57 7.24 0.32
N MET A 94 -6.14 7.00 1.56
CA MET A 94 -4.73 6.77 1.88
C MET A 94 -4.19 5.50 1.20
N PHE A 95 -4.94 4.40 1.28
CA PHE A 95 -4.55 3.14 0.65
C PHE A 95 -4.42 3.26 -0.88
N LEU A 96 -5.42 3.85 -1.54
CA LEU A 96 -5.43 4.03 -3.00
C LEU A 96 -4.32 4.98 -3.45
N ASN A 97 -4.04 6.04 -2.69
CA ASN A 97 -2.94 6.94 -2.99
C ASN A 97 -1.58 6.25 -2.91
N ILE A 98 -1.35 5.42 -1.88
CA ILE A 98 -0.12 4.64 -1.74
C ILE A 98 0.04 3.68 -2.92
N LEU A 99 -1.00 2.91 -3.25
CA LEU A 99 -0.95 1.95 -4.37
C LEU A 99 -0.79 2.64 -5.74
N GLY A 100 -1.55 3.72 -5.97
CA GLY A 100 -1.59 4.40 -7.26
C GLY A 100 -0.30 5.10 -7.64
N HIS A 101 0.55 5.41 -6.68
CA HIS A 101 1.83 6.10 -6.92
C HIS A 101 3.06 5.26 -6.58
N GLY A 102 2.90 4.10 -5.94
CA GLY A 102 4.04 3.36 -5.39
C GLY A 102 4.84 4.20 -4.39
N SER A 103 4.18 5.17 -3.76
CA SER A 103 4.81 6.16 -2.91
C SER A 103 5.31 5.53 -1.61
N ALA A 104 6.54 5.84 -1.22
CA ALA A 104 7.02 5.53 0.12
C ALA A 104 6.11 6.20 1.17
N ASN A 105 5.95 5.57 2.34
CA ASN A 105 5.14 6.10 3.45
C ASN A 105 5.37 7.60 3.71
N ARG A 106 6.59 8.09 3.48
CA ARG A 106 6.98 9.49 3.65
C ARG A 106 6.22 10.49 2.75
N GLN A 107 5.78 10.12 1.55
CA GLN A 107 4.98 11.02 0.72
C GLN A 107 3.50 11.01 1.14
N ALA A 108 2.98 9.85 1.55
CA ALA A 108 1.64 9.78 2.12
C ALA A 108 1.54 10.61 3.40
N HIS A 109 2.62 10.66 4.19
CA HIS A 109 2.77 11.50 5.39
C HIS A 109 2.39 12.96 5.16
N ASP A 110 2.86 13.56 4.06
CA ASP A 110 2.62 14.98 3.76
C ASP A 110 1.13 15.26 3.46
N CYS A 111 0.42 14.30 2.86
CA CYS A 111 -1.00 14.44 2.51
C CYS A 111 -1.94 14.09 3.66
N PHE A 112 -1.66 13.00 4.38
CA PHE A 112 -2.60 12.44 5.35
C PHE A 112 -2.27 12.77 6.80
N GLN A 113 -1.06 13.25 7.09
CA GLN A 113 -0.66 13.71 8.42
C GLN A 113 -0.84 12.63 9.51
N HIS A 114 -0.60 11.35 9.18
CA HIS A 114 -0.49 10.23 10.15
C HIS A 114 0.92 9.65 10.30
N SER A 115 1.26 9.13 11.48
CA SER A 115 2.57 8.48 11.68
C SER A 115 2.71 7.24 10.77
N GLY A 116 3.93 6.90 10.35
CA GLY A 116 4.16 5.74 9.48
C GLY A 116 3.65 4.41 10.05
N GLU A 117 3.67 4.25 11.38
CA GLU A 117 3.07 3.12 12.07
C GLU A 117 1.55 3.09 11.86
N THR A 118 0.90 4.24 12.01
CA THR A 118 -0.55 4.38 11.82
C THR A 118 -0.94 4.13 10.36
N MET A 119 -0.16 4.67 9.41
CA MET A 119 -0.35 4.42 7.99
C MET A 119 -0.23 2.93 7.66
N SER A 120 0.84 2.27 8.14
CA SER A 120 1.06 0.85 7.93
C SER A 120 -0.07 -0.01 8.53
N ARG A 121 -0.52 0.30 9.75
CA ARG A 121 -1.60 -0.43 10.40
C ARG A 121 -2.89 -0.37 9.58
N TYR A 122 -3.29 0.83 9.18
CA TYR A 122 -4.52 1.03 8.42
C TYR A 122 -4.41 0.52 6.98
N PHE A 123 -3.23 0.59 6.37
CA PHE A 123 -2.97 -0.04 5.08
C PHE A 123 -3.19 -1.55 5.17
N SER A 124 -2.66 -2.23 6.19
CA SER A 124 -2.87 -3.67 6.40
C SER A 124 -4.34 -4.03 6.64
N ILE A 125 -5.07 -3.22 7.41
CA ILE A 125 -6.51 -3.41 7.62
C ILE A 125 -7.25 -3.31 6.29
N LEU A 126 -6.97 -2.30 5.49
CA LEU A 126 -7.66 -2.12 4.22
C LEU A 126 -7.26 -3.18 3.18
N LEU A 127 -6.01 -3.64 3.21
CA LEU A 127 -5.54 -4.73 2.39
C LEU A 127 -6.37 -6.00 2.64
N ASP A 128 -6.66 -6.35 3.90
CA ASP A 128 -7.54 -7.49 4.22
C ASP A 128 -8.95 -7.33 3.64
N VAL A 129 -9.54 -6.14 3.79
CA VAL A 129 -10.87 -5.84 3.23
C VAL A 129 -10.86 -6.00 1.71
N VAL A 130 -9.85 -5.44 1.02
CA VAL A 130 -9.71 -5.52 -0.43
C VAL A 130 -9.40 -6.93 -0.90
N CYS A 131 -8.63 -7.73 -0.16
CA CYS A 131 -8.41 -9.14 -0.46
C CYS A 131 -9.71 -9.94 -0.41
N ARG A 132 -10.61 -9.63 0.53
CA ARG A 132 -11.95 -10.25 0.56
C ARG A 132 -12.80 -9.87 -0.66
N LEU A 133 -12.77 -8.60 -1.07
CA LEU A 133 -13.38 -8.17 -2.34
C LEU A 133 -12.76 -8.90 -3.54
N ALA A 134 -11.42 -9.02 -3.58
CA ALA A 134 -10.69 -9.65 -4.67
C ALA A 134 -11.15 -11.09 -4.93
N VAL A 135 -11.42 -11.86 -3.88
CA VAL A 135 -11.95 -13.23 -3.99
C VAL A 135 -13.30 -13.27 -4.72
N ASP A 136 -14.13 -12.26 -4.52
CA ASP A 136 -15.46 -12.21 -5.13
C ASP A 136 -15.48 -11.62 -6.54
N VAL A 137 -14.52 -10.75 -6.88
CA VAL A 137 -14.45 -10.07 -8.19
C VAL A 137 -13.46 -10.68 -9.17
N ILE A 138 -12.35 -11.27 -8.71
CA ILE A 138 -11.34 -11.91 -9.58
C ILE A 138 -11.73 -13.37 -9.76
N LYS A 139 -12.70 -13.61 -10.64
CA LYS A 139 -13.13 -14.95 -11.01
C LYS A 139 -13.67 -14.95 -12.45
N PRO A 140 -13.65 -16.10 -13.14
CA PRO A 140 -14.26 -16.22 -14.46
C PRO A 140 -15.77 -15.91 -14.40
N LEU A 141 -16.28 -15.25 -15.45
CA LEU A 141 -17.73 -15.07 -15.63
C LEU A 141 -18.43 -16.42 -15.75
N GLU A 142 -19.66 -16.49 -15.24
CA GLU A 142 -20.52 -17.65 -15.45
C GLU A 142 -20.71 -17.84 -16.98
N ASN A 143 -20.35 -19.02 -17.48
CA ASN A 143 -20.32 -19.40 -18.91
C ASN A 143 -19.12 -18.89 -19.74
N ALA A 144 -18.06 -18.38 -19.12
CA ALA A 144 -16.84 -17.97 -19.85
C ALA A 144 -16.29 -19.08 -20.76
N PHE A 145 -16.47 -20.35 -20.38
CA PHE A 145 -15.97 -21.52 -21.13
C PHE A 145 -16.96 -22.10 -22.15
N ASN A 146 -18.20 -21.61 -22.19
CA ASN A 146 -19.26 -22.20 -23.02
C ASN A 146 -19.45 -21.48 -24.35
N ASN A 147 -18.96 -20.25 -24.48
CA ASN A 147 -19.16 -19.42 -25.66
C ASN A 147 -17.85 -18.76 -26.08
N THR A 148 -17.58 -18.75 -27.38
CA THR A 148 -16.53 -17.94 -27.97
C THR A 148 -16.83 -16.45 -27.79
N PRO A 149 -15.89 -15.64 -27.25
CA PRO A 149 -16.05 -14.20 -27.13
C PRO A 149 -16.26 -13.51 -28.49
N LYS A 150 -17.08 -12.46 -28.50
CA LYS A 150 -17.52 -11.78 -29.74
C LYS A 150 -16.35 -11.11 -30.47
N GLU A 151 -15.33 -10.74 -29.72
CA GLU A 151 -14.14 -10.02 -30.16
C GLU A 151 -13.27 -10.88 -31.09
N ILE A 152 -13.20 -12.20 -30.85
CA ILE A 152 -12.36 -13.14 -31.61
C ILE A 152 -13.14 -13.95 -32.64
N LEU A 153 -14.46 -14.04 -32.50
CA LEU A 153 -15.35 -14.76 -33.43
C LEU A 153 -15.08 -14.47 -34.92
N PRO A 154 -14.86 -13.21 -35.37
CA PRO A 154 -14.66 -12.93 -36.80
C PRO A 154 -13.24 -13.22 -37.29
N ASP A 155 -12.26 -13.44 -36.40
CA ASP A 155 -10.86 -13.53 -36.77
C ASP A 155 -10.35 -14.97 -36.73
N SER A 156 -10.07 -15.51 -37.91
CA SER A 156 -9.57 -16.88 -38.11
C SER A 156 -8.20 -17.16 -37.47
N ARG A 157 -7.42 -16.12 -37.11
CA ARG A 157 -6.13 -16.29 -36.42
C ARG A 157 -6.27 -16.89 -35.03
N TYR A 158 -7.43 -16.74 -34.41
CA TYR A 158 -7.72 -17.26 -33.08
C TYR A 158 -8.45 -18.62 -33.12
N MET A 159 -8.43 -19.32 -34.27
CA MET A 159 -8.93 -20.69 -34.36
C MET A 159 -7.93 -21.70 -33.74
N PRO A 160 -8.41 -22.72 -32.99
CA PRO A 160 -9.80 -22.90 -32.55
C PRO A 160 -10.15 -21.87 -31.45
N HIS A 161 -11.34 -21.28 -31.53
CA HIS A 161 -11.80 -20.16 -30.69
C HIS A 161 -12.12 -20.55 -29.23
N ASP A 162 -11.24 -21.34 -28.63
CA ASP A 162 -11.36 -21.96 -27.31
C ASP A 162 -10.58 -21.18 -26.23
N CYS A 163 -10.41 -19.87 -26.41
CA CYS A 163 -9.76 -19.00 -25.43
C CYS A 163 -10.76 -18.05 -24.77
N ILE A 164 -10.61 -17.89 -23.46
CA ILE A 164 -11.46 -17.00 -22.65
C ILE A 164 -10.78 -15.65 -22.36
N GLY A 165 -9.54 -15.48 -22.81
CA GLY A 165 -8.72 -14.34 -22.45
C GLY A 165 -7.22 -14.53 -22.69
N ALA A 166 -6.43 -13.64 -22.11
CA ALA A 166 -4.97 -13.65 -22.17
C ALA A 166 -4.36 -13.87 -20.78
N ILE A 167 -3.23 -14.57 -20.73
CA ILE A 167 -2.43 -14.77 -19.52
C ILE A 167 -1.09 -14.10 -19.76
N ASP A 168 -0.63 -13.31 -18.78
CA ASP A 168 0.70 -12.73 -18.77
C ASP A 168 1.31 -12.76 -17.36
N GLY A 169 2.63 -12.70 -17.28
CA GLY A 169 3.40 -12.70 -16.05
C GLY A 169 4.23 -11.44 -15.90
N ILE A 170 4.22 -10.84 -14.71
CA ILE A 170 5.05 -9.68 -14.38
C ILE A 170 5.90 -9.93 -13.15
N HIS A 171 7.19 -9.63 -13.24
CA HIS A 171 8.08 -9.65 -12.08
C HIS A 171 7.89 -8.38 -11.25
N VAL A 172 7.37 -8.54 -10.04
CA VAL A 172 7.26 -7.48 -9.03
C VAL A 172 8.43 -7.60 -8.06
N GLN A 173 9.01 -6.48 -7.63
CA GLN A 173 10.10 -6.50 -6.66
C GLN A 173 9.62 -7.10 -5.33
N ALA A 174 10.36 -8.07 -4.81
CA ALA A 174 10.06 -8.73 -3.54
C ALA A 174 10.88 -8.06 -2.42
N ILE A 175 10.21 -7.61 -1.36
CA ILE A 175 10.87 -7.07 -0.16
C ILE A 175 10.85 -8.15 0.91
N VAL A 176 11.94 -8.93 0.99
CA VAL A 176 12.10 -10.03 1.94
C VAL A 176 13.38 -9.87 2.77
N SER A 177 13.43 -10.49 3.94
CA SER A 177 14.60 -10.46 4.82
C SER A 177 15.84 -11.03 4.11
N PRO A 178 17.06 -10.54 4.40
CA PRO A 178 18.28 -11.00 3.71
C PRO A 178 18.47 -12.52 3.72
N SER A 179 18.06 -13.20 4.81
CA SER A 179 18.11 -14.66 4.95
C SER A 179 17.22 -15.40 3.94
N ASN A 180 16.15 -14.76 3.47
CA ASN A 180 15.12 -15.35 2.62
C ASN A 180 15.18 -14.77 1.19
N GLN A 181 16.20 -13.96 0.85
CA GLN A 181 16.29 -13.33 -0.48
C GLN A 181 16.72 -14.29 -1.57
N ILE A 182 17.56 -15.28 -1.24
CA ILE A 182 18.19 -16.19 -2.22
C ILE A 182 17.17 -16.79 -3.20
N PRO A 183 15.99 -17.29 -2.78
CA PRO A 183 15.02 -17.88 -3.70
C PRO A 183 14.33 -16.88 -4.63
N PHE A 184 14.34 -15.59 -4.29
CA PHE A 184 13.69 -14.53 -5.08
C PHE A 184 14.67 -13.83 -6.04
N ILE A 185 15.97 -14.10 -5.94
CA ILE A 185 16.98 -13.45 -6.79
C ILE A 185 16.92 -14.05 -8.19
N GLY A 186 16.35 -13.29 -9.13
CA GLY A 186 16.36 -13.64 -10.55
C GLY A 186 17.68 -13.27 -11.24
N ARG A 187 17.70 -13.39 -12.57
CA ARG A 187 18.88 -13.09 -13.42
C ARG A 187 19.45 -11.68 -13.24
N LYS A 188 18.63 -10.72 -12.83
CA LYS A 188 19.01 -9.31 -12.64
C LYS A 188 19.65 -9.03 -11.26
N GLY A 189 19.82 -10.05 -10.41
CA GLY A 189 20.43 -9.89 -9.09
C GLY A 189 19.55 -9.17 -8.05
N ILE A 190 18.31 -8.83 -8.42
CA ILE A 190 17.34 -8.16 -7.53
C ILE A 190 16.28 -9.19 -7.15
N PRO A 191 15.88 -9.27 -5.87
CA PRO A 191 14.75 -10.09 -5.44
C PRO A 191 13.45 -9.68 -6.14
N THR A 192 12.83 -10.60 -6.86
CA THR A 192 11.55 -10.41 -7.55
C THR A 192 10.68 -11.65 -7.40
N GLN A 193 9.36 -11.46 -7.44
CA GLN A 193 8.39 -12.53 -7.53
C GLN A 193 7.58 -12.35 -8.82
N ASN A 194 7.45 -13.43 -9.60
CA ASN A 194 6.56 -13.42 -10.75
C ASN A 194 5.10 -13.38 -10.25
N VAL A 195 4.28 -12.53 -10.82
CA VAL A 195 2.83 -12.48 -10.59
C VAL A 195 2.18 -12.72 -11.94
N MET A 196 1.46 -13.83 -12.06
CA MET A 196 0.70 -14.16 -13.26
C MET A 196 -0.74 -13.68 -13.10
N ALA A 197 -1.28 -13.09 -14.15
CA ALA A 197 -2.67 -12.69 -14.19
C ALA A 197 -3.31 -13.10 -15.52
N ALA A 198 -4.53 -13.60 -15.44
CA ALA A 198 -5.37 -13.84 -16.61
C ALA A 198 -6.45 -12.76 -16.68
N SER A 199 -6.69 -12.24 -17.87
CA SER A 199 -7.73 -11.26 -18.14
C SER A 199 -8.65 -11.73 -19.26
N ASN A 200 -9.94 -11.41 -19.18
CA ASN A 200 -10.88 -11.63 -20.28
C ASN A 200 -10.72 -10.57 -21.38
N PHE A 201 -11.52 -10.66 -22.44
CA PHE A 201 -11.47 -9.70 -23.55
C PHE A 201 -11.96 -8.30 -23.20
N ASP A 202 -12.65 -8.12 -22.07
CA ASP A 202 -13.03 -6.83 -21.49
C ASP A 202 -11.92 -6.23 -20.61
N MET A 203 -10.71 -6.83 -20.61
CA MET A 203 -9.55 -6.41 -19.80
C MET A 203 -9.79 -6.52 -18.29
N GLN A 204 -10.70 -7.38 -17.86
CA GLN A 204 -10.98 -7.65 -16.45
C GLN A 204 -10.17 -8.87 -15.99
N PHE A 205 -9.50 -8.77 -14.85
CA PHE A 205 -8.80 -9.90 -14.27
C PHE A 205 -9.78 -10.98 -13.80
N ILE A 206 -9.60 -12.20 -14.31
CA ILE A 206 -10.40 -13.38 -13.97
C ILE A 206 -9.62 -14.39 -13.12
N PHE A 207 -8.30 -14.23 -13.06
CA PHE A 207 -7.41 -15.02 -12.23
C PHE A 207 -6.14 -14.22 -11.96
N ALA A 208 -5.59 -14.35 -10.77
CA ALA A 208 -4.27 -13.83 -10.43
C ALA A 208 -3.59 -14.78 -9.44
N CYS A 209 -2.31 -15.06 -9.64
CA CYS A 209 -1.52 -15.83 -8.69
C CYS A 209 -0.09 -15.28 -8.59
N ALA A 210 0.47 -15.38 -7.40
CA ALA A 210 1.90 -15.20 -7.20
C ALA A 210 2.60 -16.51 -7.58
N GLY A 211 3.57 -16.44 -8.49
CA GLY A 211 4.41 -17.55 -8.90
C GLY A 211 5.39 -17.98 -7.80
N TRP A 212 6.01 -19.14 -8.03
CA TRP A 212 6.95 -19.73 -7.09
C TRP A 212 8.31 -19.04 -7.14
N GLU A 213 9.06 -19.17 -6.04
CA GLU A 213 10.42 -18.68 -5.92
C GLU A 213 11.30 -19.26 -7.05
N GLY A 214 11.91 -18.39 -7.87
CA GLY A 214 12.83 -18.79 -8.92
C GLY A 214 12.21 -19.27 -10.24
N ASP A 215 10.88 -19.16 -10.42
CA ASP A 215 10.27 -19.42 -11.73
C ASP A 215 10.76 -18.39 -12.78
N PRO A 216 11.25 -18.85 -13.95
CA PRO A 216 11.87 -18.00 -14.98
C PRO A 216 10.90 -17.10 -15.76
#